data_AF-A0A958DFF1-F1
#
_entry.id   AF-A0A958DFF1-F1
#
_cell.length_a   1.000
_cell.length_b   1.000
_cell.length_c   1.000
_cell.angle_alpha   90.00
_cell.angle_beta   90.00
_cell.angle_gamma   90.00
#
_symmetry.space_group_name_H-M   'P 1'
#
loop_
_entity.id
_entity.type
_entity.pdbx_description
1 polymer ?
#
loop_
_entity_poly.entity_id
_entity_poly.type
_entity_poly.pdbx_seq_one_letter_code
_entity_poly.pdbx_strand_id
1 'polypeptide(L)'
;MPTTPFDPVSLDTFYNAAIANNLAVAVWRAPGETTAQAVVDLSGNAHSTPIDFGSSQPAFVVAPFVNHDNKSALRIEADVHLTASGIHQYRQSWNGQRQTLERFLAACHAPDRASSHNWYLPAAGSPPGRASTRDEYSQLIRSAIRFITANRIEKVVVSRMTETPLPAGFAPMATFAHLCAAYPRA
;
A
#
# COMPACT_ATOMS: atom_id res chain seq x y z
N MET A 1 -19.30 9.12 28.23
CA MET A 1 -17.90 9.56 28.46
C MET A 1 -17.44 10.22 27.18
N PRO A 2 -17.20 11.53 27.14
CA PRO A 2 -16.67 12.16 25.93
C PRO A 2 -15.20 11.77 25.80
N THR A 3 -14.87 11.10 24.71
CA THR A 3 -13.49 10.82 24.29
C THR A 3 -12.78 12.15 24.08
N THR A 4 -11.71 12.39 24.85
CA THR A 4 -10.81 13.53 24.66
C THR A 4 -10.42 13.59 23.18
N PRO A 5 -10.57 14.74 22.49
CA PRO A 5 -10.07 14.86 21.12
C PRO A 5 -8.55 14.71 21.19
N PHE A 6 -8.04 13.63 20.60
CA PHE A 6 -6.61 13.45 20.39
C PHE A 6 -6.11 14.58 19.48
N ASP A 7 -4.89 15.09 19.72
CA ASP A 7 -4.24 16.02 18.80
C ASP A 7 -4.25 15.46 17.37
N PRO A 8 -4.42 16.30 16.34
CA PRO A 8 -4.51 15.83 14.96
C PRO A 8 -3.21 15.13 14.56
N VAL A 9 -3.29 13.82 14.36
CA VAL A 9 -2.17 12.98 13.92
C VAL A 9 -1.94 13.23 12.43
N SER A 10 -0.71 13.60 12.06
CA SER A 10 -0.35 13.77 10.65
C SER A 10 -0.22 12.43 9.95
N LEU A 11 -0.45 12.40 8.64
CA LEU A 11 -0.31 11.19 7.82
C LEU A 11 1.10 10.58 7.91
N ASP A 12 2.13 11.42 7.91
CA ASP A 12 3.53 10.99 8.01
C ASP A 12 3.80 10.33 9.37
N THR A 13 3.29 10.94 10.45
CA THR A 13 3.41 10.40 11.80
C THR A 13 2.67 9.07 11.96
N PHE A 14 1.45 8.96 11.42
CA PHE A 14 0.67 7.73 11.42
C PHE A 14 1.38 6.59 10.69
N TYR A 15 1.91 6.90 9.50
CA TYR A 15 2.66 5.94 8.70
C TYR A 15 3.95 5.50 9.41
N ASN A 16 4.75 6.44 9.91
CA ASN A 16 6.02 6.14 10.58
C ASN A 16 5.81 5.36 11.89
N ALA A 17 4.72 5.62 12.61
CA ALA A 17 4.32 4.84 13.78
C ALA A 17 3.99 3.38 13.41
N ALA A 18 3.33 3.15 12.28
CA ALA A 18 3.05 1.80 11.80
C ALA A 18 4.35 1.04 11.48
N ILE A 19 5.26 1.68 10.73
CA ILE A 19 6.58 1.11 10.39
C ILE A 19 7.39 0.80 11.66
N ALA A 20 7.46 1.72 12.62
CA ALA A 20 8.19 1.52 13.87
C ALA A 20 7.65 0.36 14.73
N ASN A 21 6.36 0.03 14.58
CA ASN A 21 5.71 -1.07 15.27
C ASN A 21 5.67 -2.37 14.44
N ASN A 22 6.32 -2.43 13.28
CA ASN A 22 6.26 -3.54 12.33
C ASN A 22 4.81 -3.92 11.97
N LEU A 23 3.98 -2.91 11.69
CA LEU A 23 2.58 -3.10 11.30
C LEU A 23 2.40 -2.93 9.79
N ALA A 24 1.44 -3.67 9.24
CA ALA A 24 1.04 -3.47 7.84
C ALA A 24 0.23 -2.18 7.72
N VAL A 25 0.58 -1.35 6.74
CA VAL A 25 -0.02 -0.04 6.51
C VAL A 25 -0.29 0.18 5.03
N ALA A 26 -1.44 0.77 4.71
CA ALA A 26 -1.74 1.28 3.38
C ALA A 26 -2.04 2.77 3.45
N VAL A 27 -1.53 3.53 2.48
CA VAL A 27 -1.76 4.97 2.34
C VAL A 27 -2.26 5.24 0.92
N TRP A 28 -3.32 6.01 0.78
CA TRP A 28 -3.89 6.37 -0.52
C TRP A 28 -4.57 7.73 -0.48
N ARG A 29 -4.93 8.24 -1.65
CA ARG A 29 -5.77 9.42 -1.82
C ARG A 29 -6.63 9.20 -3.05
N ALA A 30 -7.94 9.41 -2.96
CA ALA A 30 -8.79 9.22 -4.12
C ALA A 30 -8.58 10.36 -5.15
N PRO A 31 -8.89 10.12 -6.44
CA PRO A 31 -8.81 11.15 -7.47
C PRO A 31 -9.62 12.40 -7.12
N GLY A 32 -8.97 13.57 -7.15
CA GLY A 32 -9.62 14.85 -6.86
C GLY A 32 -9.81 15.17 -5.37
N GLU A 33 -9.52 14.23 -4.46
CA GLU A 33 -9.50 14.53 -3.04
C GLU A 33 -8.24 15.31 -2.65
N THR A 34 -8.36 16.17 -1.65
CA THR A 34 -7.24 16.95 -1.10
C THR A 34 -6.58 16.27 0.09
N THR A 35 -7.26 15.31 0.70
CA THR A 35 -6.82 14.61 1.91
C THR A 35 -6.53 13.16 1.60
N ALA A 36 -5.32 12.71 1.92
CA ALA A 36 -4.99 11.29 1.91
C ALA A 36 -5.54 10.58 3.15
N GLN A 37 -5.69 9.28 3.03
CA GLN A 37 -6.19 8.37 4.06
C GLN A 37 -5.18 7.24 4.26
N ALA A 38 -5.23 6.61 5.43
CA ALA A 38 -4.35 5.49 5.72
C ALA A 38 -5.03 4.47 6.65
N VAL A 39 -4.70 3.19 6.48
CA VAL A 39 -5.13 2.14 7.41
C VAL A 39 -3.96 1.36 7.95
N VAL A 40 -4.12 0.84 9.17
CA VAL A 40 -3.16 -0.03 9.84
C VAL A 40 -3.88 -1.29 10.32
N ASP A 41 -3.24 -2.43 10.05
CA ASP A 41 -3.61 -3.74 10.57
C ASP A 41 -2.79 -4.04 11.83
N LEU A 42 -3.47 -4.19 12.97
CA LEU A 42 -2.82 -4.38 14.27
C LEU A 42 -2.31 -5.81 14.48
N SER A 43 -2.61 -6.75 13.58
CA SER A 43 -2.05 -8.11 13.61
C SER A 43 -0.59 -8.14 13.14
N GLY A 44 -0.14 -7.07 12.48
CA GLY A 44 1.23 -6.90 12.01
C GLY A 44 1.52 -7.55 10.65
N ASN A 45 0.57 -8.27 10.07
CA ASN A 45 0.78 -8.98 8.80
C ASN A 45 -0.34 -8.65 7.82
N ALA A 46 0.02 -8.38 6.56
CA ALA A 46 -0.94 -8.51 5.48
C ALA A 46 -1.17 -10.00 5.22
N HIS A 47 -2.43 -10.42 5.08
CA HIS A 47 -2.76 -11.83 4.90
C HIS A 47 -3.27 -12.07 3.48
N SER A 48 -2.82 -13.17 2.88
CA SER A 48 -3.35 -13.65 1.61
C SER A 48 -4.75 -14.24 1.82
N THR A 49 -5.74 -13.70 1.11
CA THR A 49 -7.14 -14.12 1.26
C THR A 49 -7.90 -13.94 -0.05
N PRO A 50 -8.98 -14.70 -0.28
CA PRO A 50 -9.94 -14.37 -1.32
C PRO A 50 -10.52 -12.98 -1.13
N ILE A 51 -10.76 -12.30 -2.27
CA ILE A 51 -11.50 -11.04 -2.27
C ILE A 51 -12.96 -11.36 -1.95
N ASP A 52 -13.40 -10.96 -0.76
CA ASP A 52 -14.78 -11.08 -0.30
C ASP A 52 -15.42 -9.70 -0.15
N PHE A 53 -16.31 -9.36 -1.09
CA PHE A 53 -17.09 -8.12 -1.07
C PHE A 53 -18.30 -8.16 -0.14
N GLY A 54 -18.65 -9.34 0.40
CA GLY A 54 -19.74 -9.51 1.38
C GLY A 54 -19.29 -9.26 2.82
N SER A 55 -17.99 -9.16 3.07
CA SER A 55 -17.45 -8.82 4.38
C SER A 55 -17.84 -7.40 4.80
N SER A 56 -18.34 -7.26 6.02
CA SER A 56 -18.64 -5.95 6.62
C SER A 56 -17.40 -5.25 7.18
N GLN A 57 -16.22 -5.87 7.05
CA GLN A 57 -14.98 -5.37 7.65
C GLN A 57 -14.21 -4.52 6.64
N PRO A 58 -13.98 -3.23 6.94
CA PRO A 58 -13.21 -2.36 6.08
C PRO A 58 -11.75 -2.86 6.00
N ALA A 59 -11.19 -2.82 4.79
CA ALA A 59 -9.80 -3.21 4.54
C ALA A 59 -9.29 -2.60 3.24
N PHE A 60 -7.96 -2.58 3.11
CA PHE A 60 -7.27 -2.30 1.86
C PHE A 60 -6.83 -3.62 1.22
N VAL A 61 -7.13 -3.82 -0.06
CA VAL A 61 -6.86 -5.08 -0.77
C VAL A 61 -6.02 -4.83 -2.01
N VAL A 62 -4.95 -5.62 -2.18
CA VAL A 62 -4.07 -5.59 -3.36
C VAL A 62 -4.10 -6.97 -4.02
N ALA A 63 -4.65 -7.04 -5.23
CA ALA A 63 -4.74 -8.28 -6.00
C ALA A 63 -3.62 -8.34 -7.06
N PRO A 64 -2.81 -9.41 -7.10
CA PRO A 64 -1.83 -9.58 -8.16
C PRO A 64 -2.52 -9.88 -9.49
N PHE A 65 -1.86 -9.53 -10.61
CA PHE A 65 -2.37 -9.80 -11.95
C PHE A 65 -2.57 -11.31 -12.20
N VAL A 66 -1.64 -12.13 -11.71
CA VAL A 66 -1.76 -13.59 -11.70
C VAL A 66 -2.37 -14.00 -10.36
N ASN A 67 -3.64 -14.39 -10.37
CA ASN A 67 -4.40 -14.80 -9.18
C ASN A 67 -5.32 -15.99 -9.52
N HIS A 68 -4.73 -17.08 -10.02
CA HIS A 68 -5.49 -18.21 -10.58
C HIS A 68 -6.41 -18.92 -9.58
N ASP A 69 -6.10 -18.86 -8.29
CA ASP A 69 -6.83 -19.53 -7.22
C ASP A 69 -7.74 -18.59 -6.42
N ASN A 70 -7.79 -17.30 -6.79
CA ASN A 70 -8.42 -16.24 -6.03
C ASN A 70 -8.01 -16.24 -4.55
N LYS A 71 -6.77 -16.60 -4.21
CA LYS A 71 -6.25 -16.61 -2.83
C LYS A 71 -4.98 -15.80 -2.67
N SER A 72 -4.50 -15.19 -3.75
CA SER A 72 -3.23 -14.46 -3.76
C SER A 72 -3.39 -12.96 -3.48
N ALA A 73 -4.61 -12.47 -3.22
CA ALA A 73 -4.83 -11.07 -2.88
C ALA A 73 -4.35 -10.80 -1.46
N LEU A 74 -3.52 -9.76 -1.29
CA LEU A 74 -3.07 -9.27 -0.01
C LEU A 74 -4.15 -8.38 0.59
N ARG A 75 -4.48 -8.60 1.85
CA ARG A 75 -5.44 -7.80 2.60
C ARG A 75 -4.78 -7.20 3.84
N ILE A 76 -5.04 -5.91 4.05
CA ILE A 76 -4.65 -5.14 5.24
C ILE A 76 -5.96 -4.73 5.90
N GLU A 77 -6.27 -5.32 7.06
CA GLU A 77 -7.49 -4.96 7.80
C GLU A 77 -7.40 -3.51 8.29
N ALA A 78 -8.51 -2.78 8.23
CA ALA A 78 -8.57 -1.40 8.67
C ALA A 78 -8.88 -1.27 10.17
N ASP A 79 -8.13 -1.98 11.02
CA ASP A 79 -8.32 -1.93 12.48
C ASP A 79 -8.23 -0.48 13.00
N VAL A 80 -7.31 0.30 12.42
CA VAL A 80 -7.20 1.74 12.62
C VAL A 80 -7.18 2.45 11.26
N HIS A 81 -7.98 3.51 11.10
CA HIS A 81 -8.14 4.28 9.87
C HIS A 81 -7.97 5.78 10.13
N LEU A 82 -6.97 6.38 9.51
CA LEU A 82 -6.80 7.83 9.49
C LEU A 82 -7.58 8.45 8.32
N THR A 83 -8.39 9.46 8.64
CA THR A 83 -9.16 10.27 7.68
C THR A 83 -8.97 11.76 7.98
N ALA A 84 -9.57 12.63 7.16
CA ALA A 84 -9.62 14.07 7.40
C ALA A 84 -10.28 14.45 8.75
N SER A 85 -11.16 13.61 9.29
CA SER A 85 -11.80 13.84 10.60
C SER A 85 -11.01 13.24 11.77
N GLY A 86 -9.85 12.63 11.51
CA GLY A 86 -8.99 12.03 12.52
C GLY A 86 -8.94 10.50 12.42
N ILE A 87 -8.52 9.89 13.53
CA ILE A 87 -8.35 8.44 13.65
C ILE A 87 -9.68 7.79 14.05
N HIS A 88 -10.11 6.81 13.24
CA HIS A 88 -11.23 5.92 13.51
C HIS A 88 -10.71 4.52 13.80
N GLN A 89 -11.41 3.80 14.66
CA GLN A 89 -11.10 2.39 14.96
C GLN A 89 -12.29 1.54 14.49
N TYR A 90 -12.03 0.58 13.62
CA TYR A 90 -13.06 -0.34 13.14
C TYR A 90 -12.83 -1.70 13.80
N ARG A 91 -13.93 -2.30 14.29
CA ARG A 91 -14.03 -3.44 15.22
C ARG A 91 -13.83 -3.11 16.70
N GLN A 92 -14.61 -3.87 17.47
CA GLN A 92 -14.36 -4.25 18.85
C GLN A 92 -12.98 -4.94 18.96
N SER A 93 -11.91 -4.15 18.99
CA SER A 93 -10.51 -4.57 19.11
C SER A 93 -10.14 -5.07 20.53
N TRP A 94 -11.03 -5.85 21.15
CA TRP A 94 -10.78 -6.53 22.44
C TRP A 94 -10.08 -7.89 22.30
N ASN A 95 -9.82 -8.35 21.08
CA ASN A 95 -9.09 -9.60 20.83
C ASN A 95 -7.57 -9.36 20.97
N GLY A 96 -7.04 -9.28 22.19
CA GLY A 96 -5.60 -9.37 22.52
C GLY A 96 -4.66 -8.27 21.98
N GLN A 97 -5.11 -7.41 21.05
CA GLN A 97 -4.29 -6.42 20.35
C GLN A 97 -4.22 -5.05 21.06
N ARG A 98 -4.85 -4.91 22.22
CA ARG A 98 -4.89 -3.65 22.98
C ARG A 98 -3.49 -3.07 23.23
N GLN A 99 -2.53 -3.91 23.59
CA GLN A 99 -1.15 -3.47 23.82
C GLN A 99 -0.49 -2.96 22.52
N THR A 100 -0.80 -3.57 21.37
CA THR A 100 -0.31 -3.11 20.07
C THR A 100 -0.95 -1.78 19.67
N LEU A 101 -2.26 -1.62 19.88
CA LEU A 101 -2.95 -0.35 19.68
C LEU A 101 -2.36 0.76 20.55
N GLU A 102 -2.18 0.52 21.85
CA GLU A 102 -1.62 1.51 22.79
C GLU A 102 -0.19 1.92 22.39
N ARG A 103 0.67 0.96 21.99
CA ARG A 103 2.01 1.25 21.48
C ARG A 103 1.98 2.06 20.17
N PHE A 104 1.10 1.70 19.25
CA PHE A 104 0.93 2.42 17.99
C PHE A 104 0.47 3.87 18.22
N LEU A 105 -0.59 4.07 19.02
CA LEU A 105 -1.10 5.40 19.34
C LEU A 105 -0.06 6.24 20.12
N ALA A 106 0.68 5.63 21.05
CA ALA A 106 1.77 6.31 21.74
C ALA A 106 2.86 6.79 20.75
N ALA A 107 3.23 5.94 19.78
CA ALA A 107 4.18 6.31 18.72
C ALA A 107 3.63 7.42 17.79
N CYS A 108 2.31 7.52 17.60
CA CYS A 108 1.70 8.62 16.88
C CYS A 108 1.80 9.97 17.61
N HIS A 109 1.84 9.97 18.95
CA HIS A 109 1.88 11.20 19.75
C HIS A 109 3.29 11.60 20.20
N ALA A 110 4.18 10.63 20.33
CA ALA A 110 5.60 10.84 20.62
C ALA A 110 6.45 10.22 19.52
N PRO A 111 6.40 10.75 18.27
CA PRO A 111 7.16 10.20 17.17
C PRO A 111 8.65 10.33 17.48
N ASP A 112 9.33 9.20 17.59
CA ASP A 112 10.78 9.20 17.65
C ASP A 112 11.33 9.65 16.29
N ARG A 113 12.28 10.58 16.29
CA ARG A 113 12.66 11.34 15.09
C ARG A 113 13.46 10.53 14.06
N ALA A 114 13.78 9.27 14.35
CA ALA A 114 14.66 8.47 13.51
C ALA A 114 14.24 7.00 13.45
N SER A 115 13.21 6.70 12.66
CA SER A 115 12.95 5.33 12.18
C SER A 115 13.33 5.22 10.71
N SER A 116 14.64 5.33 10.40
CA SER A 116 15.17 5.00 9.06
C SER A 116 15.18 3.49 8.85
N HIS A 117 14.00 2.88 8.75
CA HIS A 117 13.89 1.48 8.39
C HIS A 117 13.85 1.39 6.87
N ASN A 118 14.83 0.71 6.29
CA ASN A 118 14.86 0.32 4.89
C ASN A 118 13.82 -0.78 4.57
N TRP A 119 12.64 -0.71 5.20
CA TRP A 119 11.58 -1.71 5.07
C TRP A 119 11.15 -1.90 3.61
N TYR A 120 11.29 -0.85 2.80
CA TYR A 120 10.96 -0.82 1.38
C TYR A 120 12.06 -1.38 0.48
N LEU A 121 13.26 -1.66 1.02
CA LEU A 121 14.30 -2.33 0.25
C LEU A 121 14.03 -3.83 0.22
N PRO A 122 14.19 -4.49 -0.93
CA PRO A 122 14.07 -5.93 -1.01
C PRO A 122 15.11 -6.60 -0.10
N ALA A 123 14.77 -7.78 0.42
CA ALA A 123 15.69 -8.58 1.21
C ALA A 123 16.98 -8.84 0.41
N ALA A 124 18.12 -8.83 1.11
CA ALA A 124 19.42 -9.10 0.50
C ALA A 124 19.41 -10.42 -0.29
N GLY A 125 19.86 -10.38 -1.56
CA GLY A 125 19.91 -11.55 -2.43
C GLY A 125 18.62 -11.85 -3.20
N SER A 126 17.59 -10.99 -3.10
CA SER A 126 16.41 -11.08 -3.96
C SER A 126 16.83 -10.97 -5.44
N PRO A 127 16.37 -11.86 -6.33
CA PRO A 127 16.75 -11.80 -7.74
C PRO A 127 16.22 -10.50 -8.36
N PRO A 128 17.01 -9.82 -9.22
CA PRO A 128 16.52 -8.65 -9.91
C PRO A 128 15.35 -9.02 -10.82
N GLY A 129 14.41 -8.09 -10.98
CA GLY A 129 13.37 -8.21 -11.97
C GLY A 129 13.97 -8.28 -13.37
N ARG A 130 13.34 -9.04 -14.27
CA ARG A 130 13.78 -9.11 -15.66
C ARG A 130 13.28 -7.90 -16.44
N ALA A 131 14.11 -6.87 -16.55
CA ALA A 131 13.87 -5.79 -17.50
C ALA A 131 14.02 -6.32 -18.94
N SER A 132 13.04 -6.04 -19.80
CA SER A 132 13.14 -6.37 -21.22
C SER A 132 13.93 -5.30 -21.96
N THR A 133 14.81 -5.72 -22.87
CA THR A 133 15.45 -4.82 -23.82
C THR A 133 14.41 -4.23 -24.79
N ARG A 134 14.79 -3.15 -25.49
CA ARG A 134 13.97 -2.54 -26.54
C ARG A 134 13.63 -3.55 -27.65
N ASP A 135 14.60 -4.39 -28.03
CA ASP A 135 14.43 -5.36 -29.10
C ASP A 135 13.50 -6.50 -28.69
N GLU A 136 13.67 -7.05 -27.49
CA GLU A 136 12.75 -8.06 -26.93
C GLU A 136 11.31 -7.51 -26.87
N TYR A 137 11.13 -6.27 -26.39
CA TYR A 137 9.79 -5.68 -26.33
C TYR A 137 9.21 -5.40 -27.73
N SER A 138 10.03 -4.97 -28.68
CA SER A 138 9.61 -4.77 -30.07
C SER A 138 9.18 -6.08 -30.74
N GLN A 139 9.87 -7.18 -30.44
CA GLN A 139 9.49 -8.52 -30.89
C GLN A 139 8.18 -8.98 -30.26
N LEU A 140 7.97 -8.71 -28.97
CA LEU A 140 6.70 -8.99 -28.28
C LEU A 140 5.53 -8.24 -28.93
N ILE A 141 5.69 -6.95 -29.25
CA ILE A 141 4.67 -6.16 -29.95
C ILE A 141 4.35 -6.78 -31.32
N ARG A 142 5.37 -7.13 -32.12
CA ARG A 142 5.16 -7.78 -33.42
C ARG A 142 4.41 -9.11 -33.28
N SER A 143 4.69 -9.86 -32.22
CA SER A 143 3.97 -11.10 -31.91
C SER A 143 2.51 -10.86 -31.55
N ALA A 144 2.25 -9.86 -30.71
CA ALA A 144 0.88 -9.47 -30.33
C ALA A 144 0.05 -9.04 -31.56
N ILE A 145 0.64 -8.27 -32.49
CA ILE A 145 -0.04 -7.87 -33.74
C ILE A 145 -0.41 -9.10 -34.58
N ARG A 146 0.51 -10.04 -34.78
CA ARG A 146 0.20 -11.29 -35.50
C ARG A 146 -0.93 -12.07 -34.82
N PHE A 147 -0.90 -12.15 -33.49
CA PHE A 147 -1.93 -12.84 -32.71
C PHE A 147 -3.31 -12.18 -32.85
N ILE A 148 -3.37 -10.85 -32.77
CA ILE A 148 -4.59 -10.03 -33.00
C ILE A 148 -5.17 -10.35 -34.39
N THR A 149 -4.35 -10.27 -35.44
CA THR A 149 -4.79 -10.50 -36.82
C THR A 149 -5.27 -11.94 -37.05
N ALA A 150 -4.50 -12.93 -36.58
CA ALA A 150 -4.81 -14.34 -36.81
C ALA A 150 -6.08 -14.79 -36.06
N ASN A 151 -6.31 -14.27 -34.85
CA ASN A 151 -7.42 -14.70 -33.98
C ASN A 151 -8.61 -13.73 -34.01
N ARG A 152 -8.56 -12.67 -34.83
CA ARG A 152 -9.60 -11.62 -34.93
C ARG A 152 -9.95 -11.00 -33.57
N ILE A 153 -8.93 -10.80 -32.74
CA ILE A 153 -9.07 -10.12 -31.43
C ILE A 153 -8.97 -8.61 -31.65
N GLU A 154 -9.70 -7.81 -30.87
CA GLU A 154 -9.72 -6.35 -31.04
C GLU A 154 -8.47 -5.67 -30.46
N LYS A 155 -8.01 -6.09 -29.28
CA LYS A 155 -6.90 -5.46 -28.57
C LYS A 155 -6.16 -6.44 -27.67
N VAL A 156 -4.85 -6.29 -27.62
CA VAL A 156 -3.97 -6.91 -26.61
C VAL A 156 -3.13 -5.83 -25.97
N VAL A 157 -3.00 -5.85 -24.64
CA VAL A 157 -2.10 -4.98 -23.89
C VAL A 157 -0.91 -5.81 -23.42
N VAL A 158 0.28 -5.47 -23.91
CA VAL A 158 1.54 -6.07 -23.46
C VAL A 158 2.29 -5.09 -22.57
N SER A 159 2.77 -5.55 -21.42
CA SER A 159 3.55 -4.74 -20.48
C SER A 159 5.04 -5.08 -20.57
N ARG A 160 5.87 -4.17 -20.04
CA ARG A 160 7.29 -4.39 -19.78
C ARG A 160 7.66 -3.81 -18.43
N MET A 161 8.74 -4.32 -17.85
CA MET A 161 9.31 -3.84 -16.60
C MET A 161 10.53 -2.96 -16.89
N THR A 162 10.72 -1.94 -16.05
CA THR A 162 11.98 -1.19 -15.92
C THR A 162 12.35 -1.16 -14.46
N GLU A 163 13.64 -1.18 -14.15
CA GLU A 163 14.15 -1.01 -12.80
C GLU A 163 14.91 0.30 -12.70
N THR A 164 14.79 0.98 -11.56
CA THR A 164 15.53 2.21 -11.28
C THR A 164 15.91 2.18 -9.81
N PRO A 165 17.20 2.35 -9.47
CA PRO A 165 17.63 2.43 -8.08
C PRO A 165 16.91 3.57 -7.36
N LEU A 166 16.50 3.33 -6.11
CA LEU A 166 15.99 4.40 -5.27
C LEU A 166 17.14 5.39 -4.94
N PRO A 167 16.88 6.70 -4.95
CA PRO A 167 17.89 7.68 -4.58
C PRO A 167 18.30 7.53 -3.11
N ALA A 168 19.52 7.97 -2.79
CA ALA A 168 19.98 8.02 -1.40
C ALA A 168 19.02 8.89 -0.57
N GLY A 169 18.63 8.40 0.62
CA GLY A 169 17.68 9.10 1.49
C GLY A 169 16.23 9.07 0.97
N PHE A 170 15.85 8.07 0.17
CA PHE A 170 14.47 7.90 -0.28
C PHE A 170 13.49 7.93 0.89
N ALA A 171 12.52 8.85 0.80
CA ALA A 171 11.49 9.07 1.80
C ALA A 171 10.13 8.72 1.18
N PRO A 172 9.53 7.55 1.51
CA PRO A 172 8.27 7.11 0.92
C PRO A 172 7.15 8.14 1.04
N MET A 173 6.96 8.73 2.23
CA MET A 173 5.89 9.69 2.47
C MET A 173 6.09 11.03 1.77
N ALA A 174 7.33 11.54 1.71
CA ALA A 174 7.63 12.73 0.93
C ALA A 174 7.41 12.50 -0.57
N THR A 175 7.80 11.31 -1.07
CA THR A 175 7.55 10.89 -2.46
C THR A 175 6.06 10.78 -2.75
N PHE A 176 5.29 10.16 -1.87
CA PHE A 176 3.83 10.06 -1.97
C PHE A 176 3.17 11.44 -2.00
N ALA A 177 3.56 12.35 -1.11
CA ALA A 177 3.04 13.72 -1.09
C ALA A 177 3.37 14.47 -2.40
N HIS A 178 4.58 14.28 -2.93
CA HIS A 178 4.98 14.86 -4.21
C HIS A 178 4.13 14.31 -5.37
N LEU A 179 3.90 12.99 -5.43
CA LEU A 179 3.03 12.37 -6.43
C LEU A 179 1.60 12.90 -6.32
N CYS A 180 1.08 13.06 -5.11
CA CYS A 180 -0.22 13.65 -4.89
C CYS A 180 -0.30 15.07 -5.47
N ALA A 181 0.67 15.92 -5.20
CA ALA A 181 0.70 17.29 -5.72
C ALA A 181 0.85 17.34 -7.25
N ALA A 182 1.71 16.49 -7.81
CA ALA A 182 1.96 16.45 -9.26
C ALA A 182 0.78 15.88 -10.06
N TYR A 183 0.02 14.95 -9.47
CA TYR A 183 -1.07 14.23 -10.13
C TYR A 183 -2.37 14.30 -9.31
N PRO A 184 -3.04 15.46 -9.22
CA PRO A 184 -4.22 15.63 -8.37
C PRO A 184 -5.45 14.81 -8.80
N ARG A 185 -5.48 14.33 -10.05
CA ARG A 185 -6.58 13.53 -10.61
C ARG A 185 -6.24 12.04 -10.77
N ALA A 186 -5.08 11.62 -10.27
CA ALA A 186 -4.70 10.20 -10.18
C ALA A 186 -5.21 9.60 -8.87
#